data_AF-A0A1A8ZL83-F1
#
_entry.id   AF-A0A1A8ZL83-F1
#
_cell.length_a   1.000
_cell.length_b   1.000
_cell.length_c   1.000
_cell.angle_alpha   90.00
_cell.angle_beta   90.00
_cell.angle_gamma   90.00
#
_symmetry.space_group_name_H-M   'P 1'
#
loop_
_entity.id
_entity.type
_entity.pdbx_description
1 polymer ?
#
loop_
_entity_poly.entity_id
_entity_poly.type
_entity_poly.pdbx_seq_one_letter_code
_entity_poly.pdbx_strand_id
1 'polypeptide(L)'
;MNVRNQRPTPGSGGTTYRSTAYTGLLPWQVRERRFKPVGLGRRGLDPDDVYAFLDRVARDLAAVHAALAGSRRETAAIKDALRRWQSEHARARDAREDAR
;
A
#
# COMPACT_ATOMS: atom_id res chain seq x y z
N MET A 1 26.50 -36.06 -9.85
CA MET A 1 25.19 -35.43 -10.15
C MET A 1 24.31 -35.59 -8.93
N ASN A 2 23.79 -34.50 -8.33
CA ASN A 2 22.49 -34.52 -7.65
C ASN A 2 21.99 -33.12 -7.34
N VAL A 3 20.72 -32.92 -7.68
CA VAL A 3 20.06 -31.63 -7.89
C VAL A 3 19.56 -31.07 -6.56
N ARG A 4 19.75 -29.76 -6.43
CA ARG A 4 19.45 -28.93 -5.26
C ARG A 4 17.95 -28.76 -5.10
N ASN A 5 17.37 -29.22 -3.99
CA ASN A 5 16.05 -28.75 -3.53
C ASN A 5 16.23 -27.42 -2.78
N GLN A 6 16.29 -26.32 -3.53
CA GLN A 6 16.16 -24.99 -2.96
C GLN A 6 14.67 -24.68 -2.77
N ARG A 7 14.23 -24.71 -1.51
CA ARG A 7 12.97 -24.09 -1.08
C ARG A 7 12.99 -22.63 -1.54
N PRO A 8 11.94 -22.13 -2.22
CA PRO A 8 11.78 -20.69 -2.40
C PRO A 8 11.55 -20.09 -1.00
N THR A 9 12.55 -19.41 -0.47
CA THR A 9 12.33 -18.46 0.61
C THR A 9 11.40 -17.37 0.06
N PRO A 10 10.33 -16.98 0.78
CA PRO A 10 9.54 -15.84 0.35
C PRO A 10 10.48 -14.65 0.28
N GLY A 11 10.66 -14.15 -0.94
CA GLY A 11 11.57 -13.06 -1.23
C GLY A 11 11.34 -11.93 -0.24
N SER A 12 12.41 -11.60 0.47
CA SER A 12 12.61 -10.33 1.14
C SER A 12 12.66 -9.25 0.07
N GLY A 13 11.50 -8.98 -0.54
CA GLY A 13 11.29 -7.91 -1.48
C GLY A 13 11.21 -6.64 -0.66
N GLY A 14 12.34 -5.92 -0.58
CA GLY A 14 12.47 -4.55 -0.10
C GLY A 14 11.31 -4.03 0.71
N THR A 15 11.18 -4.48 1.96
CA THR A 15 10.45 -3.73 2.97
C THR A 15 11.27 -2.48 3.20
N THR A 16 11.07 -1.46 2.35
CA THR A 16 11.35 -0.08 2.73
C THR A 16 10.71 0.06 4.10
N TYR A 17 11.54 0.39 5.08
CA TYR A 17 11.19 0.73 6.45
C TYR A 17 9.99 1.70 6.44
N ARG A 18 8.79 1.15 6.35
CA ARG A 18 7.53 1.86 6.47
C ARG A 18 7.06 1.46 7.84
N SER A 19 7.66 2.07 8.85
CA SER A 19 7.15 1.93 10.20
C SER A 19 5.68 2.31 10.13
N THR A 20 4.83 1.42 10.61
CA THR A 20 3.39 1.68 10.76
C THR A 20 3.14 2.90 11.66
N ALA A 21 4.18 3.36 12.38
CA ALA A 21 4.24 4.55 13.20
C ALA A 21 4.42 5.86 12.39
N TYR A 22 5.00 5.82 11.18
CA TYR A 22 4.95 6.95 10.25
C TYR A 22 3.79 6.74 9.28
N THR A 23 2.61 7.19 9.68
CA THR A 23 1.50 7.39 8.75
C THR A 23 2.02 8.32 7.65
N GLY A 24 2.27 7.75 6.46
CA GLY A 24 2.70 8.53 5.30
C GLY A 24 1.75 9.71 5.10
N LEU A 25 2.30 10.85 4.69
CA LEU A 25 1.58 12.10 4.52
C LEU A 25 0.28 11.86 3.74
N LEU A 26 -0.86 12.28 4.27
CA LEU A 26 -2.15 12.13 3.61
C LEU A 26 -2.41 13.31 2.67
N PRO A 27 -3.15 13.13 1.56
CA PRO A 27 -3.46 14.20 0.61
C PRO A 27 -4.04 15.46 1.25
N TRP A 28 -4.94 15.32 2.23
CA TRP A 28 -5.55 16.45 2.92
C TRP A 28 -4.54 17.20 3.81
N GLN A 29 -3.57 16.48 4.40
CA GLN A 29 -2.50 17.09 5.20
C GLN A 29 -1.57 17.97 4.36
N VAL A 30 -1.39 17.62 3.08
CA VAL A 30 -0.66 18.45 2.11
C VAL A 30 -1.44 19.74 1.81
N ARG A 31 -2.74 19.64 1.54
CA ARG A 31 -3.61 20.79 1.21
C ARG A 31 -3.73 21.79 2.35
N GLU A 32 -3.82 21.29 3.57
CA GLU A 32 -4.06 22.11 4.75
C GLU A 32 -2.77 22.66 5.36
N ARG A 33 -1.59 22.28 4.84
CA ARG A 33 -0.31 22.73 5.36
C ARG A 33 -0.18 24.24 5.19
N ARG A 34 -0.04 24.97 6.31
CA ARG A 34 0.27 26.40 6.30
C ARG A 34 1.74 26.64 6.61
N PHE A 35 2.37 27.53 5.86
CA PHE A 35 3.74 27.98 6.10
C PHE A 35 3.73 29.36 6.75
N LYS A 36 4.70 29.61 7.61
CA LYS A 36 4.91 30.94 8.18
C LYS A 36 5.51 31.85 7.10
N PRO A 37 5.04 33.10 6.98
CA PRO A 37 5.70 34.08 6.12
C PRO A 37 7.17 34.24 6.51
N VAL A 38 8.01 34.57 5.53
CA VAL A 38 9.41 34.92 5.81
C VAL A 38 9.49 36.23 6.59
N GLY A 39 10.46 36.33 7.51
CA GLY A 39 10.69 37.57 8.28
C GLY A 39 11.20 38.72 7.42
N LEU A 40 11.08 39.95 7.93
CA LEU A 40 11.56 41.16 7.26
C LEU A 40 13.01 41.02 6.78
N GLY A 41 13.28 41.47 5.55
CA GLY A 41 14.62 41.45 4.94
C GLY A 41 15.00 40.14 4.24
N ARG A 42 14.10 39.13 4.19
CA ARG A 42 14.32 37.88 3.46
C ARG A 42 13.36 37.76 2.28
N ARG A 43 13.85 37.25 1.15
CA ARG A 43 12.98 36.83 0.02
C ARG A 43 12.48 35.42 0.27
N GLY A 44 11.16 35.23 0.18
CA GLY A 44 10.49 33.94 0.23
C GLY A 44 9.93 33.54 -1.14
N LEU A 45 9.43 32.32 -1.23
CA LEU A 45 8.61 31.90 -2.37
C LEU A 45 7.26 32.62 -2.36
N ASP A 46 6.68 32.81 -3.54
CA ASP A 46 5.31 33.29 -3.67
C ASP A 46 4.35 32.28 -3.00
N PRO A 47 3.55 32.69 -2.00
CA PRO A 47 2.58 31.80 -1.37
C PRO A 47 1.63 31.14 -2.38
N ASP A 48 1.19 31.86 -3.41
CA ASP A 48 0.19 31.36 -4.35
C ASP A 48 0.76 30.24 -5.22
N ASP A 49 2.00 30.40 -5.70
CA ASP A 49 2.72 29.34 -6.44
C ASP A 49 2.94 28.10 -5.58
N VAL A 50 3.29 28.29 -4.30
CA VAL A 50 3.48 27.18 -3.36
C VAL A 50 2.15 26.43 -3.15
N TYR A 51 1.06 27.15 -2.94
CA TYR A 51 -0.25 26.53 -2.71
C TYR A 51 -0.79 25.83 -3.97
N ALA A 52 -0.57 26.40 -5.16
CA ALA A 52 -0.92 25.76 -6.43
C ALA A 52 -0.14 24.45 -6.64
N PHE A 53 1.17 24.46 -6.34
CA PHE A 53 2.01 23.26 -6.41
C PHE A 53 1.54 22.19 -5.40
N LEU A 54 1.27 22.58 -4.15
CA LEU A 54 0.80 21.64 -3.14
C LEU A 54 -0.56 21.03 -3.47
N ASP A 55 -1.47 21.79 -4.08
CA ASP A 55 -2.74 21.25 -4.53
C ASP A 55 -2.56 20.17 -5.61
N ARG A 56 -1.65 20.39 -6.56
CA ARG A 56 -1.27 19.37 -7.56
C ARG A 56 -0.67 18.13 -6.89
N VAL A 57 0.29 18.31 -5.99
CA VAL A 57 0.92 17.21 -5.23
C VAL A 57 -0.13 16.40 -4.47
N ALA A 58 -1.10 17.08 -3.83
CA ALA A 58 -2.16 16.40 -3.12
C ALA A 58 -3.07 15.57 -4.04
N ARG A 59 -3.38 16.07 -5.25
CA ARG A 59 -4.16 15.31 -6.24
C ARG A 59 -3.40 14.07 -6.70
N ASP A 60 -2.13 14.21 -7.04
CA ASP A 60 -1.30 13.10 -7.51
C ASP A 60 -1.14 12.04 -6.40
N LEU A 61 -0.93 12.48 -5.15
CA LEU A 61 -0.86 11.60 -4.00
C LEU A 61 -2.18 10.85 -3.77
N ALA A 62 -3.32 11.51 -3.92
CA ALA A 62 -4.64 10.87 -3.84
C ALA A 62 -4.81 9.79 -4.92
N ALA A 63 -4.38 10.06 -6.16
CA ALA A 63 -4.44 9.11 -7.26
C ALA A 63 -3.58 7.86 -6.97
N VAL A 64 -2.34 8.04 -6.47
CA VAL A 64 -1.46 6.93 -6.08
C VAL A 64 -2.07 6.09 -4.96
N HIS A 65 -2.65 6.73 -3.94
CA HIS A 65 -3.31 6.02 -2.86
C HIS A 65 -4.54 5.23 -3.32
N ALA A 66 -5.32 5.78 -4.24
CA ALA A 66 -6.47 5.10 -4.83
C ALA A 66 -6.04 3.87 -5.64
N ALA A 67 -4.99 3.99 -6.47
CA ALA A 67 -4.43 2.87 -7.23
C ALA A 67 -3.90 1.76 -6.30
N LEU A 68 -3.19 2.13 -5.24
CA LEU A 68 -2.71 1.18 -4.23
C LEU A 68 -3.86 0.47 -3.51
N ALA A 69 -4.94 1.19 -3.18
CA ALA A 69 -6.13 0.60 -2.59
C ALA A 69 -6.85 -0.36 -3.57
N GLY A 70 -6.85 -0.05 -4.87
CA GLY A 70 -7.30 -0.96 -5.93
C GLY A 70 -6.52 -2.27 -5.93
N SER A 71 -5.20 -2.20 -6.07
CA SER A 71 -4.31 -3.38 -6.09
C SER A 71 -4.42 -4.26 -4.84
N ARG A 72 -4.57 -3.64 -3.67
CA ARG A 72 -4.78 -4.38 -2.41
C ARG A 72 -6.11 -5.12 -2.38
N ARG A 73 -7.18 -4.52 -2.91
CA ARG A 73 -8.51 -5.15 -3.00
C ARG A 73 -8.50 -6.34 -3.95
N GLU A 74 -7.84 -6.21 -5.10
CA GLU A 74 -7.67 -7.32 -6.05
C GLU A 74 -6.92 -8.49 -5.41
N THR A 75 -5.82 -8.19 -4.71
CA THR A 75 -5.04 -9.20 -4.00
C THR A 75 -5.85 -9.88 -2.90
N ALA A 76 -6.67 -9.13 -2.16
CA ALA A 76 -7.55 -9.67 -1.14
C ALA A 76 -8.61 -10.60 -1.75
N ALA A 77 -9.24 -10.19 -2.85
CA ALA A 77 -10.24 -10.99 -3.55
C ALA A 77 -9.66 -12.34 -4.06
N ILE A 78 -8.44 -12.32 -4.60
CA ILE A 78 -7.74 -13.53 -5.03
C ILE A 78 -7.46 -14.46 -3.84
N LYS A 79 -6.95 -13.91 -2.74
CA LYS A 79 -6.67 -14.69 -1.52
C LYS A 79 -7.95 -15.30 -0.93
N ASP A 80 -9.05 -14.57 -0.94
CA ASP A 80 -10.33 -15.06 -0.45
C ASP A 80 -10.90 -16.17 -1.34
N ALA A 81 -10.79 -16.03 -2.67
CA ALA A 81 -11.17 -17.08 -3.60
C ALA A 81 -10.37 -18.36 -3.38
N LEU A 82 -9.04 -18.23 -3.21
CA LEU A 82 -8.16 -19.37 -2.92
C LEU A 82 -8.53 -20.04 -1.59
N ARG A 83 -8.78 -19.25 -0.54
CA ARG A 83 -9.17 -19.77 0.78
C ARG A 83 -10.50 -20.53 0.73
N ARG A 84 -11.48 -20.05 -0.03
CA ARG A 84 -12.77 -20.73 -0.22
C ARG A 84 -12.57 -22.08 -0.90
N TRP A 85 -11.83 -22.09 -2.01
CA TRP A 85 -11.50 -23.33 -2.74
C TRP A 85 -10.76 -24.35 -1.86
N GLN A 86 -9.77 -23.91 -1.07
CA GLN A 86 -9.07 -24.78 -0.12
C GLN A 86 -10.00 -25.38 0.94
N SER A 87 -10.96 -24.58 1.41
CA SER A 87 -11.92 -25.02 2.44
C SER A 87 -12.93 -26.03 1.88
N GLU A 88 -13.39 -25.84 0.65
CA GLU A 88 -14.26 -26.79 -0.06
C GLU A 88 -13.55 -28.12 -0.31
N HIS A 89 -12.27 -28.08 -0.71
CA HIS A 89 -11.48 -29.29 -0.88
C HIS A 89 -11.20 -30.04 0.43
N ALA A 90 -10.95 -29.32 1.53
CA ALA A 90 -10.78 -29.95 2.85
C ALA A 90 -12.06 -30.68 3.27
N ARG A 91 -13.22 -30.02 3.18
CA ARG A 91 -14.53 -30.63 3.49
C ARG A 91 -14.83 -31.84 2.62
N ALA A 92 -14.53 -31.76 1.32
CA ALA A 92 -14.73 -32.87 0.39
C ALA A 92 -13.78 -34.06 0.66
N ARG A 93 -12.61 -33.80 1.24
CA ARG A 93 -11.68 -34.84 1.67
C ARG A 93 -12.16 -35.50 2.96
N ASP A 94 -12.52 -34.71 3.96
CA ASP A 94 -12.99 -35.21 5.26
C ASP A 94 -14.25 -36.09 5.09
N ALA A 95 -15.21 -35.65 4.27
CA ALA A 95 -16.41 -36.43 3.95
C ALA A 95 -16.14 -37.77 3.25
N ARG A 96 -14.99 -37.92 2.57
CA ARG A 96 -14.56 -39.19 1.96
C ARG A 96 -13.83 -40.09 2.95
N GLU A 97 -13.19 -39.51 3.97
CA GLU A 97 -12.52 -40.24 5.03
C GLU A 97 -13.54 -40.81 6.04
N ASP A 98 -14.64 -40.08 6.33
CA ASP A 98 -15.74 -40.54 7.22
C ASP A 98 -16.62 -41.65 6.63
N ALA A 99 -16.62 -41.82 5.31
CA ALA A 99 -17.43 -42.82 4.60
C ALA A 99 -16.75 -44.20 4.47
N ARG A 100 -15.60 -44.40 5.12
CA ARG A 100 -14.75 -45.59 5.01
C ARG A 100 -14.58 -46.28 6.36
#